data_AF-A0AAW6UZ63-F1
#
_entry.id   AF-A0AAW6UZ63-F1
#
_cell.length_a   1.000
_cell.length_b   1.000
_cell.length_c   1.000
_cell.angle_alpha   90.00
_cell.angle_beta   90.00
_cell.angle_gamma   90.00
#
_symmetry.space_group_name_H-M   'P 1'
#
loop_
_entity.id
_entity.type
_entity.pdbx_description
1 polymer ?
#
loop_
_entity_poly.entity_id
_entity_poly.type
_entity_poly.pdbx_seq_one_letter_code
_entity_poly.pdbx_strand_id
1 'polypeptide(L)'
;MQPFINIDLGGPAQPLLKVNHLLKYFRGGKGREVVQAVDDISFTVMKGETLGVVGESGCGKSTTARLLMQLLTQDSGELIFDGLEVGSSRLPMKAYRRQVQMVFQDSYASLNPRMTMEESIAFGQRVHGVSAREASEYARYLLAHVGLEPARFADRYPHALSGGQRQRVNIARALAMKPRLVILDEAVSALDKSVEAQVLQLLQELKRTLELTYVFISHDLHVVRWLSDRILVMYLGEVVEIGPAEQLFTASAHPYTRALLSSMPSMDPEHRTLTSPLSGDPPSPIAPPSGCRFHTRCPHAKAVCAEVKPRLEAVGEGHQSACLMAQPASLWHQSIPLKEVSHVG
;
A
#
# COMPACT_ATOMS: atom_id res chain seq x y z
N MET A 1 -34.85 -5.85 2.59
CA MET A 1 -33.42 -5.83 2.19
C MET A 1 -32.89 -4.46 2.55
N GLN A 2 -32.04 -4.31 3.59
CA GLN A 2 -31.47 -3.00 3.88
C GLN A 2 -30.61 -2.61 2.66
N PRO A 3 -30.86 -1.46 2.01
CA PRO A 3 -29.99 -0.99 0.95
C PRO A 3 -28.55 -0.96 1.47
N PHE A 4 -27.60 -1.32 0.62
CA PHE A 4 -26.17 -1.19 0.91
C PHE A 4 -25.83 0.30 0.97
N ILE A 5 -26.23 0.98 2.04
CA ILE A 5 -25.87 2.36 2.25
C ILE A 5 -24.46 2.32 2.85
N ASN A 6 -23.47 2.60 2.01
CA ASN A 6 -22.16 3.07 2.46
C ASN A 6 -22.38 4.45 3.08
N ILE A 7 -22.95 4.47 4.29
CA ILE A 7 -23.19 5.71 5.03
C ILE A 7 -21.82 6.28 5.37
N ASP A 8 -21.61 7.53 5.00
CA ASP A 8 -20.50 8.31 5.53
C ASP A 8 -20.80 8.61 7.02
N LEU A 9 -20.13 7.88 7.91
CA LEU A 9 -20.28 8.00 9.35
C LEU A 9 -19.37 9.08 9.95
N GLY A 10 -18.17 9.27 9.37
CA GLY A 10 -17.19 10.24 9.84
C GLY A 10 -17.42 11.66 9.30
N GLY A 11 -18.25 11.82 8.27
CA GLY A 11 -18.43 13.07 7.53
C GLY A 11 -17.25 13.38 6.59
N PRO A 12 -17.40 14.39 5.71
CA PRO A 12 -16.46 14.66 4.62
C PRO A 12 -15.05 15.06 5.09
N ALA A 13 -14.92 15.59 6.31
CA ALA A 13 -13.65 16.05 6.86
C ALA A 13 -12.82 14.93 7.51
N GLN A 14 -13.40 13.75 7.78
CA GLN A 14 -12.69 12.63 8.38
C GLN A 14 -12.04 11.75 7.31
N PRO A 15 -10.81 11.25 7.54
CA PRO A 15 -10.22 10.23 6.68
C PRO A 15 -11.09 8.97 6.67
N LEU A 16 -11.09 8.24 5.55
CA LEU A 16 -11.75 6.94 5.47
C LEU A 16 -11.05 5.92 6.38
N LEU A 17 -9.72 5.95 6.43
CA LEU A 17 -8.93 5.08 7.28
C LEU A 17 -7.88 5.92 8.02
N LYS A 18 -7.77 5.71 9.32
CA LYS A 18 -6.70 6.25 10.16
C LYS A 18 -6.00 5.10 10.86
N VAL A 19 -4.68 5.08 10.74
CA VAL A 19 -3.78 4.10 11.31
C VAL A 19 -2.95 4.81 12.37
N ASN A 20 -3.02 4.37 13.61
CA ASN A 20 -2.28 4.98 14.72
C ASN A 20 -1.38 3.95 15.39
N HIS A 21 -0.09 4.25 15.45
CA HIS A 21 0.93 3.50 16.20
C HIS A 21 0.91 1.99 15.90
N LEU A 22 0.67 1.63 14.64
CA LEU A 22 0.50 0.25 14.22
C LEU A 22 1.84 -0.48 14.31
N LEU A 23 1.82 -1.64 14.98
CA LEU A 23 3.00 -2.45 15.27
C LEU A 23 2.75 -3.91 14.90
N LYS A 24 3.70 -4.53 14.18
CA LYS A 24 3.70 -5.97 13.94
C LYS A 24 5.10 -6.56 13.85
N TYR A 25 5.42 -7.41 14.81
CA TYR A 25 6.67 -8.15 14.89
C TYR A 25 6.42 -9.66 14.71
N PHE A 26 7.31 -10.32 13.96
CA PHE A 26 7.28 -11.77 13.80
C PHE A 26 8.41 -12.41 14.59
N ARG A 27 8.08 -13.41 15.41
CA ARG A 27 9.06 -14.18 16.16
C ARG A 27 9.41 -15.46 15.39
N GLY A 28 10.69 -15.67 15.09
CA GLY A 28 11.17 -16.89 14.42
C GLY A 28 10.97 -18.15 15.27
N GLY A 29 11.08 -19.34 14.66
CA GLY A 29 10.70 -20.63 15.26
C GLY A 29 11.41 -21.05 16.56
N LYS A 30 12.51 -20.38 16.96
CA LYS A 30 13.18 -20.55 18.27
C LYS A 30 13.09 -19.32 19.19
N GLY A 31 12.28 -18.33 18.85
CA GLY A 31 12.04 -17.11 19.65
C GLY A 31 13.21 -16.13 19.76
N ARG A 32 14.38 -16.43 19.17
CA ARG A 32 15.60 -15.61 19.25
C ARG A 32 15.67 -14.47 18.24
N GLU A 33 14.96 -14.57 17.13
CA GLU A 33 14.94 -13.56 16.07
C GLU A 33 13.57 -12.91 16.00
N VAL A 34 13.54 -11.57 16.09
CA VAL A 34 12.31 -10.78 16.01
C VAL A 34 12.41 -9.88 14.79
N VAL A 35 11.62 -10.18 13.76
CA VAL A 35 11.51 -9.35 12.56
C VAL A 35 10.54 -8.21 12.84
N GLN A 36 11.04 -6.98 12.81
CA GLN A 36 10.22 -5.78 12.98
C GLN A 36 9.61 -5.37 11.64
N ALA A 37 8.55 -6.08 11.22
CA ALA A 37 7.96 -5.90 9.89
C ALA A 37 7.19 -4.58 9.74
N VAL A 38 6.54 -4.14 10.82
CA VAL A 38 5.90 -2.82 10.93
C VAL A 38 6.22 -2.28 12.31
N ASP A 39 6.89 -1.14 12.39
CA ASP A 39 7.32 -0.50 13.64
C ASP A 39 6.76 0.91 13.78
N ASP A 40 5.70 1.04 14.59
CA ASP A 40 5.09 2.29 15.01
C ASP A 40 4.73 3.23 13.84
N ILE A 41 3.94 2.71 12.89
CA ILE A 41 3.51 3.49 11.73
C ILE A 41 2.17 4.19 12.00
N SER A 42 2.09 5.45 11.61
CA SER A 42 0.87 6.25 11.67
C SER A 42 0.64 7.00 10.37
N PHE A 43 -0.56 6.89 9.80
CA PHE A 43 -0.95 7.60 8.58
C PHE A 43 -2.47 7.60 8.40
N THR A 44 -2.96 8.42 7.47
CA THR A 44 -4.37 8.48 7.11
C THR A 44 -4.57 8.21 5.63
N VAL A 45 -5.75 7.69 5.28
CA VAL A 45 -6.24 7.57 3.91
C VAL A 45 -7.56 8.37 3.79
N MET A 46 -7.56 9.42 2.98
CA MET A 46 -8.70 10.28 2.70
C MET A 46 -9.71 9.59 1.77
N LYS A 47 -10.98 9.99 1.86
CA LYS A 47 -12.03 9.45 0.99
C LYS A 47 -11.78 9.83 -0.47
N GLY A 48 -11.89 8.86 -1.36
CA GLY A 48 -11.71 9.03 -2.80
C GLY A 48 -10.25 9.23 -3.23
N GLU A 49 -9.29 9.16 -2.32
CA GLU A 49 -7.87 9.26 -2.68
C GLU A 49 -7.26 7.90 -3.04
N THR A 50 -6.15 7.93 -3.76
CA THR A 50 -5.20 6.83 -3.88
C THR A 50 -3.97 7.17 -3.04
N LEU A 51 -3.74 6.40 -1.97
CA LEU A 51 -2.47 6.41 -1.25
C LEU A 51 -1.54 5.35 -1.83
N GLY A 52 -0.50 5.79 -2.54
CA GLY A 52 0.58 4.93 -3.00
C GLY A 52 1.51 4.54 -1.85
N VAL A 53 1.93 3.28 -1.77
CA VAL A 53 2.85 2.78 -0.74
C VAL A 53 4.06 2.15 -1.43
N VAL A 54 5.24 2.72 -1.19
CA VAL A 54 6.49 2.34 -1.87
C VAL A 54 7.63 2.08 -0.90
N GLY A 55 8.66 1.41 -1.39
CA GLY A 55 9.87 1.07 -0.65
C GLY A 55 10.52 -0.21 -1.20
N GLU A 56 11.75 -0.49 -0.77
CA GLU A 56 12.49 -1.69 -1.17
C GLU A 56 11.74 -2.98 -0.78
N SER A 57 12.12 -4.11 -1.40
CA SER A 57 11.58 -5.42 -1.01
C SER A 57 11.81 -5.68 0.47
N GLY A 58 10.82 -6.26 1.16
CA GLY A 58 10.91 -6.57 2.58
C GLY A 58 10.76 -5.39 3.55
N CYS A 59 10.48 -4.16 3.09
CA CYS A 59 10.34 -3.01 3.99
C CYS A 59 9.01 -2.94 4.78
N GLY A 60 8.10 -3.91 4.61
CA GLY A 60 6.85 -4.00 5.39
C GLY A 60 5.55 -3.74 4.63
N LYS A 61 5.58 -3.34 3.35
CA LYS A 61 4.37 -2.95 2.55
C LYS A 61 3.24 -3.99 2.59
N SER A 62 3.53 -5.23 2.18
CA SER A 62 2.51 -6.29 2.14
C SER A 62 2.08 -6.72 3.54
N THR A 63 2.95 -6.60 4.57
CA THR A 63 2.55 -6.79 5.97
C THR A 63 1.56 -5.72 6.40
N THR A 64 1.81 -4.44 6.06
CA THR A 64 0.88 -3.34 6.29
C THR A 64 -0.46 -3.62 5.61
N ALA A 65 -0.49 -3.97 4.32
CA ALA A 65 -1.75 -4.33 3.64
C ALA A 65 -2.54 -5.44 4.35
N ARG A 66 -1.86 -6.50 4.79
CA ARG A 66 -2.50 -7.60 5.52
C ARG A 66 -3.01 -7.19 6.90
N LEU A 67 -2.34 -6.25 7.59
CA LEU A 67 -2.84 -5.66 8.84
C LEU A 67 -4.07 -4.78 8.58
N LEU A 68 -4.04 -3.95 7.53
CA LEU A 68 -5.20 -3.12 7.15
C LEU A 68 -6.42 -4.00 6.81
N MET A 69 -6.23 -5.11 6.10
CA MET A 69 -7.31 -6.05 5.78
C MET A 69 -7.69 -6.97 6.96
N GLN A 70 -7.02 -6.84 8.11
CA GLN A 70 -7.20 -7.70 9.28
C GLN A 70 -7.06 -9.20 8.93
N LEU A 71 -6.11 -9.52 8.04
CA LEU A 71 -5.62 -10.89 7.77
C LEU A 71 -4.49 -11.27 8.73
N LEU A 72 -3.83 -10.27 9.30
CA LEU A 72 -2.90 -10.39 10.42
C LEU A 72 -3.42 -9.56 11.59
N THR A 73 -3.20 -10.06 12.80
CA THR A 73 -3.45 -9.31 14.04
C THR A 73 -2.23 -8.44 14.35
N GLN A 74 -2.44 -7.14 14.55
CA GLN A 74 -1.41 -6.23 15.06
C GLN A 74 -1.02 -6.59 16.50
N ASP A 75 0.22 -6.28 16.88
CA ASP A 75 0.68 -6.46 18.27
C ASP A 75 0.33 -5.24 19.12
N SER A 76 0.25 -4.04 18.51
CA SER A 76 -0.19 -2.79 19.12
C SER A 76 -0.68 -1.82 18.04
N GLY A 77 -1.33 -0.73 18.48
CA GLY A 77 -1.93 0.29 17.63
C GLY A 77 -3.39 0.02 17.30
N GLU A 78 -4.02 1.00 16.68
CA GLU A 78 -5.44 0.98 16.35
C GLU A 78 -5.69 1.34 14.88
N LEU A 79 -6.78 0.77 14.35
CA LEU A 79 -7.32 1.13 13.05
C LEU A 79 -8.69 1.76 13.27
N ILE A 80 -8.87 2.96 12.73
CA ILE A 80 -10.14 3.69 12.76
C ILE A 80 -10.62 3.81 11.33
N PHE A 81 -11.79 3.26 11.03
CA PHE A 81 -12.41 3.31 9.71
C PHE A 81 -13.68 4.14 9.77
N ASP A 82 -13.68 5.25 9.03
CA ASP A 82 -14.77 6.23 8.97
C ASP A 82 -15.26 6.69 10.36
N GLY A 83 -14.30 7.00 11.24
CA GLY A 83 -14.56 7.45 12.62
C GLY A 83 -14.89 6.33 13.63
N LEU A 84 -14.94 5.07 13.21
CA LEU A 84 -15.19 3.92 14.08
C LEU A 84 -13.97 3.02 14.23
N GLU A 85 -13.66 2.62 15.46
CA GLU A 85 -12.61 1.65 15.74
C GLU A 85 -12.97 0.28 15.14
N VAL A 86 -12.04 -0.27 14.37
CA VAL A 86 -12.13 -1.54 13.66
C VAL A 86 -12.14 -2.69 14.66
N GLY A 87 -13.24 -3.45 14.73
CA GLY A 87 -13.39 -4.59 15.65
C GLY A 87 -14.21 -4.26 16.89
N SER A 88 -14.58 -2.99 17.08
CA SER A 88 -15.53 -2.57 18.11
C SER A 88 -16.93 -3.12 17.86
N SER A 89 -17.81 -2.99 18.87
CA SER A 89 -19.23 -3.33 18.76
C SER A 89 -19.95 -2.53 17.67
N ARG A 90 -19.50 -1.29 17.40
CA ARG A 90 -20.06 -0.41 16.36
C ARG A 90 -19.56 -0.75 14.96
N LEU A 91 -18.36 -1.31 14.84
CA LEU A 91 -17.81 -1.78 13.56
C LEU A 91 -17.21 -3.20 13.70
N PRO A 92 -18.07 -4.23 13.78
CA PRO A 92 -17.60 -5.62 13.85
C PRO A 92 -16.80 -6.02 12.61
N MET A 93 -15.88 -6.98 12.78
CA MET A 93 -14.99 -7.46 11.70
C MET A 93 -15.70 -7.83 10.40
N LYS A 94 -16.87 -8.48 10.49
CA LYS A 94 -17.65 -8.84 9.29
C LYS A 94 -18.12 -7.62 8.50
N ALA A 95 -18.49 -6.53 9.19
CA ALA A 95 -18.93 -5.28 8.56
C ALA A 95 -17.73 -4.51 7.97
N TYR A 96 -16.61 -4.47 8.71
CA TYR A 96 -15.37 -3.86 8.23
C TYR A 96 -14.84 -4.54 6.96
N ARG A 97 -14.66 -5.87 6.99
CA ARG A 97 -14.18 -6.66 5.85
C ARG A 97 -15.11 -6.61 4.64
N ARG A 98 -16.37 -6.20 4.79
CA ARG A 98 -17.24 -5.94 3.63
C ARG A 98 -16.89 -4.64 2.92
N GLN A 99 -16.48 -3.62 3.69
CA GLN A 99 -16.15 -2.28 3.18
C GLN A 99 -14.71 -2.16 2.68
N VAL A 100 -13.82 -3.03 3.16
CA VAL A 100 -12.42 -3.10 2.75
C VAL A 100 -12.19 -4.41 2.00
N GLN A 101 -11.69 -4.32 0.78
CA GLN A 101 -11.39 -5.49 -0.06
C GLN A 101 -9.97 -5.41 -0.59
N MET A 102 -9.41 -6.56 -0.95
CA MET A 102 -8.01 -6.65 -1.37
C MET A 102 -7.90 -7.40 -2.70
N VAL A 103 -7.08 -6.85 -3.60
CA VAL A 103 -6.62 -7.52 -4.81
C VAL A 103 -5.17 -7.92 -4.58
N PHE A 104 -4.92 -9.23 -4.59
CA PHE A 104 -3.61 -9.82 -4.31
C PHE A 104 -2.70 -9.81 -5.54
N GLN A 105 -1.40 -9.92 -5.28
CA GLN A 105 -0.33 -9.99 -6.27
C GLN A 105 -0.50 -11.16 -7.26
N ASP A 106 -0.79 -12.37 -6.75
CA ASP A 106 -0.98 -13.54 -7.60
C ASP A 106 -2.43 -13.67 -8.09
N SER A 107 -2.63 -13.31 -9.36
CA SER A 107 -3.92 -13.36 -10.02
C SER A 107 -4.50 -14.78 -10.12
N TYR A 108 -3.65 -15.81 -10.22
CA TYR A 108 -4.07 -17.19 -10.40
C TYR A 108 -4.32 -17.89 -9.07
N ALA A 109 -3.38 -17.79 -8.12
CA ALA A 109 -3.50 -18.43 -6.81
C ALA A 109 -4.69 -17.91 -6.00
N SER A 110 -5.15 -16.69 -6.27
CA SER A 110 -6.32 -16.14 -5.61
C SER A 110 -7.65 -16.67 -6.18
N LEU A 111 -7.69 -17.29 -7.35
CA LEU A 111 -8.90 -17.84 -7.97
C LEU A 111 -9.05 -19.35 -7.68
N ASN A 112 -10.26 -19.80 -7.39
CA ASN A 112 -10.53 -21.23 -7.26
C ASN A 112 -10.60 -21.87 -8.66
N PRO A 113 -9.72 -22.84 -9.00
CA PRO A 113 -9.69 -23.44 -10.34
C PRO A 113 -10.95 -24.25 -10.69
N ARG A 114 -11.79 -24.56 -9.69
CA ARG A 114 -13.04 -25.32 -9.85
C ARG A 114 -14.28 -24.44 -10.00
N MET A 115 -14.12 -23.12 -9.98
CA MET A 115 -15.23 -22.18 -10.12
C MET A 115 -15.11 -21.42 -11.44
N THR A 116 -16.24 -21.14 -12.06
CA THR A 116 -16.28 -20.23 -13.21
C THR A 116 -15.96 -18.79 -12.78
N MET A 117 -15.72 -17.89 -13.74
CA MET A 117 -15.48 -16.48 -13.44
C MET A 117 -16.68 -15.83 -12.76
N GLU A 118 -17.89 -16.15 -13.23
CA GLU A 118 -19.13 -15.69 -12.61
C GLU A 118 -19.26 -16.21 -11.17
N GLU A 119 -19.07 -17.52 -10.96
CA GLU A 119 -19.15 -18.11 -9.63
C GLU A 119 -18.13 -17.49 -8.68
N SER A 120 -16.91 -17.24 -9.16
CA SER A 120 -15.82 -16.64 -8.39
C SER A 120 -16.18 -15.22 -7.91
N ILE A 121 -16.82 -14.42 -8.77
CA ILE A 121 -17.25 -13.05 -8.43
C ILE A 121 -18.51 -13.09 -7.53
N ALA A 122 -19.46 -13.98 -7.80
CA ALA A 122 -20.71 -14.10 -7.05
C ALA A 122 -20.52 -14.71 -5.65
N PHE A 123 -19.43 -15.44 -5.41
CA PHE A 123 -19.20 -16.21 -4.19
C PHE A 123 -19.36 -15.39 -2.91
N GLY A 124 -18.68 -14.24 -2.82
CA GLY A 124 -18.71 -13.40 -1.62
C GLY A 124 -20.12 -12.92 -1.28
N GLN A 125 -20.90 -12.53 -2.29
CA GLN A 125 -22.29 -12.11 -2.08
C GLN A 125 -23.17 -13.26 -1.59
N ARG A 126 -23.04 -14.45 -2.17
CA ARG A 126 -23.81 -15.65 -1.77
C ARG A 126 -23.52 -16.04 -0.32
N VAL A 127 -22.25 -16.02 0.10
CA VAL A 127 -21.83 -16.26 1.49
C VAL A 127 -22.47 -15.26 2.46
N HIS A 128 -22.78 -14.05 1.98
CA HIS A 128 -23.43 -13.00 2.76
C HIS A 128 -24.96 -12.97 2.61
N GLY A 129 -25.57 -14.01 2.03
CA GLY A 129 -27.02 -14.21 1.98
C GLY A 129 -27.74 -13.56 0.80
N VAL A 130 -27.01 -13.04 -0.19
CA VAL A 130 -27.61 -12.58 -1.46
C VAL A 130 -28.07 -13.80 -2.25
N SER A 131 -29.24 -13.71 -2.90
CA SER A 131 -29.77 -14.82 -3.69
C SER A 131 -28.83 -15.19 -4.84
N ALA A 132 -28.82 -16.46 -5.25
CA ALA A 132 -27.94 -16.92 -6.32
C ALA A 132 -28.16 -16.14 -7.63
N ARG A 133 -29.41 -15.77 -7.92
CA ARG A 133 -29.80 -14.99 -9.09
C ARG A 133 -29.26 -13.56 -9.02
N GLU A 134 -29.51 -12.83 -7.94
CA GLU A 134 -29.03 -11.45 -7.78
C GLU A 134 -27.49 -11.38 -7.80
N ALA A 135 -26.83 -12.34 -7.15
CA ALA A 135 -25.36 -12.42 -7.14
C ALA A 135 -24.78 -12.73 -8.52
N SER A 136 -25.46 -13.58 -9.30
CA SER A 136 -25.10 -13.89 -10.70
C SER A 136 -25.27 -12.68 -11.62
N GLU A 137 -26.41 -12.00 -11.54
CA GLU A 137 -26.70 -10.80 -12.33
C GLU A 137 -25.67 -9.70 -12.03
N TYR A 138 -25.33 -9.49 -10.75
CA TYR A 138 -24.32 -8.52 -10.37
C TYR A 138 -22.90 -8.94 -10.76
N ALA A 139 -22.56 -10.23 -10.69
CA ALA A 139 -21.27 -10.72 -11.17
C ALA A 139 -21.09 -10.50 -12.67
N ARG A 140 -22.12 -10.75 -13.49
CA ARG A 140 -22.12 -10.45 -14.91
C ARG A 140 -22.01 -8.94 -15.19
N TYR A 141 -22.72 -8.11 -14.42
CA TYR A 141 -22.56 -6.66 -14.48
C TYR A 141 -21.10 -6.25 -14.22
N LEU A 142 -20.45 -6.78 -13.17
CA LEU A 142 -19.07 -6.45 -12.85
C LEU A 142 -18.07 -6.95 -13.90
N LEU A 143 -18.29 -8.13 -14.50
CA LEU A 143 -17.49 -8.60 -15.64
C LEU A 143 -17.46 -7.58 -16.77
N ALA A 144 -18.63 -7.06 -17.15
CA ALA A 144 -18.72 -6.03 -18.19
C ALA A 144 -17.96 -4.75 -17.78
N HIS A 145 -18.05 -4.33 -16.52
CA HIS A 145 -17.37 -3.12 -16.01
C HIS A 145 -15.85 -3.25 -15.94
N VAL A 146 -15.33 -4.48 -15.86
CA VAL A 146 -13.89 -4.74 -15.99
C VAL A 146 -13.46 -5.04 -17.44
N GLY A 147 -14.33 -4.79 -18.41
CA GLY A 147 -14.05 -4.95 -19.84
C GLY A 147 -14.06 -6.41 -20.33
N LEU A 148 -14.75 -7.30 -19.62
CA LEU A 148 -14.90 -8.71 -20.00
C LEU A 148 -16.37 -9.00 -20.34
N GLU A 149 -16.63 -9.31 -21.60
CA GLU A 149 -17.99 -9.59 -22.09
C GLU A 149 -18.60 -10.81 -21.37
N PRO A 150 -19.69 -10.65 -20.60
CA PRO A 150 -20.22 -11.73 -19.76
C PRO A 150 -20.60 -12.97 -20.56
N ALA A 151 -21.18 -12.82 -21.75
CA ALA A 151 -21.55 -13.93 -22.63
C ALA A 151 -20.36 -14.80 -23.05
N ARG A 152 -19.14 -14.26 -23.05
CA ARG A 152 -17.92 -14.99 -23.46
C ARG A 152 -17.09 -15.48 -22.28
N PHE A 153 -17.13 -14.77 -21.14
CA PHE A 153 -16.22 -15.00 -20.02
C PHE A 153 -16.87 -15.58 -18.76
N ALA A 154 -18.18 -15.40 -18.55
CA ALA A 154 -18.85 -15.80 -17.30
C ALA A 154 -18.62 -17.28 -16.96
N ASP A 155 -18.80 -18.16 -17.95
CA ASP A 155 -18.72 -19.61 -17.79
C ASP A 155 -17.31 -20.19 -17.96
N ARG A 156 -16.30 -19.33 -18.17
CA ARG A 156 -14.90 -19.77 -18.29
C ARG A 156 -14.30 -20.04 -16.92
N TYR A 157 -13.31 -20.92 -16.89
CA TYR A 157 -12.48 -21.22 -15.73
C TYR A 157 -11.16 -20.44 -15.76
N PRO A 158 -10.45 -20.27 -14.62
CA PRO A 158 -9.25 -19.42 -14.54
C PRO A 158 -8.14 -19.76 -15.54
N HIS A 159 -7.99 -21.04 -15.87
CA HIS A 159 -6.97 -21.53 -16.80
C HIS A 159 -7.24 -21.13 -18.26
N ALA A 160 -8.46 -20.73 -18.60
CA ALA A 160 -8.86 -20.32 -19.95
C ALA A 160 -8.71 -18.81 -20.22
N LEU A 161 -8.11 -18.07 -19.28
CA LEU A 161 -7.92 -16.61 -19.34
C LEU A 161 -6.43 -16.25 -19.44
N SER A 162 -6.12 -15.07 -19.97
CA SER A 162 -4.79 -14.47 -19.85
C SER A 162 -4.55 -13.92 -18.43
N GLY A 163 -3.30 -13.56 -18.10
CA GLY A 163 -2.97 -12.93 -16.82
C GLY A 163 -3.77 -11.65 -16.57
N GLY A 164 -3.84 -10.75 -17.55
CA GLY A 164 -4.63 -9.52 -17.46
C GLY A 164 -6.12 -9.75 -17.30
N GLN A 165 -6.68 -10.76 -17.98
CA GLN A 165 -8.09 -11.12 -17.84
C GLN A 165 -8.39 -11.68 -16.44
N ARG A 166 -7.51 -12.55 -15.90
CA ARG A 166 -7.63 -13.01 -14.51
C ARG A 166 -7.57 -11.85 -13.53
N GLN A 167 -6.70 -10.87 -13.77
CA GLN A 167 -6.58 -9.72 -12.91
C GLN A 167 -7.83 -8.85 -12.91
N ARG A 168 -8.42 -8.61 -14.08
CA ARG A 168 -9.73 -7.95 -14.22
C ARG A 168 -10.82 -8.70 -13.44
N VAL A 169 -10.84 -10.03 -13.49
CA VAL A 169 -11.78 -10.84 -12.67
C VAL A 169 -11.52 -10.68 -11.18
N ASN A 170 -10.27 -10.63 -10.72
CA ASN A 170 -9.96 -10.40 -9.30
C ASN A 170 -10.39 -9.01 -8.83
N ILE A 171 -10.24 -7.99 -9.68
CA ILE A 171 -10.78 -6.64 -9.42
C ILE A 171 -12.30 -6.71 -9.30
N ALA A 172 -12.99 -7.32 -10.27
CA ALA A 172 -14.44 -7.50 -10.22
C ALA A 172 -14.89 -8.24 -8.94
N ARG A 173 -14.18 -9.28 -8.53
CA ARG A 173 -14.46 -10.02 -7.29
C ARG A 173 -14.33 -9.14 -6.04
N ALA A 174 -13.30 -8.30 -5.96
CA ALA A 174 -13.16 -7.34 -4.86
C ALA A 174 -14.32 -6.33 -4.86
N LEU A 175 -14.76 -5.86 -6.03
CA LEU A 175 -15.88 -4.93 -6.16
C LEU A 175 -17.24 -5.55 -5.85
N ALA A 176 -17.37 -6.88 -5.90
CA ALA A 176 -18.62 -7.59 -5.61
C ALA A 176 -19.20 -7.27 -4.23
N MET A 177 -18.36 -6.93 -3.25
CA MET A 177 -18.80 -6.57 -1.90
C MET A 177 -19.17 -5.09 -1.74
N LYS A 178 -19.11 -4.30 -2.83
CA LYS A 178 -19.32 -2.83 -2.85
C LYS A 178 -18.43 -2.09 -1.84
N PRO A 179 -17.10 -2.30 -1.89
CA PRO A 179 -16.18 -1.71 -0.93
C PRO A 179 -16.10 -0.19 -1.09
N ARG A 180 -15.66 0.48 -0.02
CA ARG A 180 -15.23 1.90 -0.07
C ARG A 180 -13.71 2.01 -0.20
N LEU A 181 -12.98 1.03 0.31
CA LEU A 181 -11.53 0.95 0.25
C LEU A 181 -11.11 -0.35 -0.46
N VAL A 182 -10.27 -0.23 -1.49
CA VAL A 182 -9.62 -1.36 -2.14
C VAL A 182 -8.12 -1.27 -1.93
N ILE A 183 -7.53 -2.33 -1.37
CA ILE A 183 -6.09 -2.50 -1.22
C ILE A 183 -5.59 -3.27 -2.45
N LEU A 184 -4.67 -2.68 -3.19
CA LEU A 184 -4.08 -3.23 -4.40
C LEU A 184 -2.61 -3.59 -4.07
N ASP A 185 -2.34 -4.86 -3.75
CA ASP A 185 -1.00 -5.31 -3.32
C ASP A 185 -0.27 -5.94 -4.49
N GLU A 186 0.58 -5.14 -5.16
CA GLU A 186 1.29 -5.51 -6.38
C GLU A 186 0.36 -6.05 -7.48
N ALA A 187 -0.84 -5.49 -7.56
CA ALA A 187 -1.93 -5.97 -8.40
C ALA A 187 -1.65 -5.91 -9.92
N VAL A 188 -0.54 -5.32 -10.36
CA VAL A 188 -0.19 -5.23 -11.78
C VAL A 188 1.23 -5.72 -12.10
N SER A 189 2.00 -6.16 -11.10
CA SER A 189 3.43 -6.42 -11.26
C SER A 189 3.79 -7.60 -12.16
N ALA A 190 2.89 -8.60 -12.25
CA ALA A 190 3.09 -9.80 -13.07
C ALA A 190 2.56 -9.67 -14.50
N LEU A 191 2.14 -8.47 -14.92
CA LEU A 191 1.53 -8.21 -16.24
C LEU A 191 2.58 -7.64 -17.20
N ASP A 192 2.41 -7.90 -18.50
CA ASP A 192 3.19 -7.19 -19.52
C ASP A 192 2.80 -5.70 -19.54
N LYS A 193 3.71 -4.84 -20.01
CA LYS A 193 3.54 -3.38 -19.95
C LYS A 193 2.30 -2.86 -20.68
N SER A 194 1.86 -3.54 -21.74
CA SER A 194 0.65 -3.13 -22.47
C SER A 194 -0.62 -3.44 -21.68
N VAL A 195 -0.68 -4.61 -21.02
CA VAL A 195 -1.80 -5.03 -20.20
C VAL A 195 -1.81 -4.30 -18.85
N GLU A 196 -0.64 -4.04 -18.26
CA GLU A 196 -0.49 -3.20 -17.06
C GLU A 196 -1.15 -1.84 -17.28
N ALA A 197 -0.82 -1.13 -18.36
CA ALA A 197 -1.41 0.17 -18.70
C ALA A 197 -2.95 0.11 -18.80
N GLN A 198 -3.49 -0.93 -19.44
CA GLN A 198 -4.95 -1.11 -19.54
C GLN A 198 -5.61 -1.36 -18.19
N VAL A 199 -4.98 -2.13 -17.30
CA VAL A 199 -5.51 -2.38 -15.95
C VAL A 199 -5.44 -1.12 -15.09
N LEU A 200 -4.39 -0.31 -15.23
CA LEU A 200 -4.26 0.97 -14.54
C LEU A 200 -5.35 1.97 -14.99
N GLN A 201 -5.61 2.06 -16.29
CA GLN A 201 -6.70 2.88 -16.82
C GLN A 201 -8.06 2.42 -16.27
N LEU A 202 -8.29 1.10 -16.23
CA LEU A 202 -9.49 0.53 -15.63
C LEU A 202 -9.63 0.92 -14.15
N LEU A 203 -8.56 0.82 -13.35
CA LEU A 203 -8.59 1.21 -11.95
C LEU A 203 -8.93 2.70 -11.78
N GLN A 204 -8.36 3.58 -12.61
CA GLN A 204 -8.67 5.01 -12.55
C GLN A 204 -10.14 5.29 -12.90
N GLU A 205 -10.69 4.60 -13.91
CA GLU A 205 -12.10 4.70 -14.26
C GLU A 205 -13.02 4.20 -13.13
N LEU A 206 -12.70 3.06 -12.53
CA LEU A 206 -13.45 2.49 -11.41
C LEU A 206 -13.40 3.41 -10.18
N LYS A 207 -12.24 4.01 -9.88
CA LYS A 207 -12.09 5.01 -8.82
C LYS A 207 -13.10 6.14 -8.98
N ARG A 208 -13.16 6.72 -10.18
CA ARG A 208 -14.04 7.85 -10.49
C ARG A 208 -15.52 7.46 -10.50
N THR A 209 -15.85 6.32 -11.10
CA THR A 209 -17.26 5.90 -11.32
C THR A 209 -17.91 5.31 -10.07
N LEU A 210 -17.12 4.66 -9.21
CA LEU A 210 -17.58 4.00 -7.99
C LEU A 210 -17.14 4.71 -6.70
N GLU A 211 -16.53 5.89 -6.82
CA GLU A 211 -16.03 6.72 -5.71
C GLU A 211 -15.13 5.93 -4.74
N LEU A 212 -14.25 5.09 -5.30
CA LEU A 212 -13.40 4.21 -4.51
C LEU A 212 -12.22 4.97 -3.92
N THR A 213 -11.79 4.50 -2.75
CA THR A 213 -10.51 4.88 -2.15
C THR A 213 -9.54 3.73 -2.35
N TYR A 214 -8.28 4.03 -2.68
CA TYR A 214 -7.24 3.02 -2.92
C TYR A 214 -6.07 3.15 -1.96
N VAL A 215 -5.57 2.01 -1.50
CA VAL A 215 -4.19 1.86 -1.02
C VAL A 215 -3.46 1.03 -2.06
N PHE A 216 -2.53 1.64 -2.77
CA PHE A 216 -1.85 1.05 -3.92
C PHE A 216 -0.39 0.74 -3.58
N ILE A 217 -0.06 -0.54 -3.44
CA ILE A 217 1.30 -1.01 -3.19
C ILE A 217 1.89 -1.49 -4.52
N SER A 218 3.04 -0.93 -4.89
CA SER A 218 3.82 -1.37 -6.04
C SER A 218 5.29 -1.08 -5.82
N HIS A 219 6.14 -1.85 -6.50
CA HIS A 219 7.56 -1.56 -6.63
C HIS A 219 7.88 -0.73 -7.88
N ASP A 220 6.95 -0.62 -8.84
CA ASP A 220 7.10 0.26 -10.01
C ASP A 220 6.68 1.69 -9.65
N LEU A 221 7.68 2.55 -9.48
CA LEU A 221 7.50 3.95 -9.08
C LEU A 221 6.82 4.80 -10.16
N HIS A 222 6.91 4.44 -11.46
CA HIS A 222 6.20 5.16 -12.52
C HIS A 222 4.69 4.95 -12.39
N VAL A 223 4.29 3.72 -12.13
CA VAL A 223 2.88 3.36 -11.93
C VAL A 223 2.32 4.02 -10.68
N VAL A 224 3.10 4.04 -9.59
CA VAL A 224 2.70 4.72 -8.35
C VAL A 224 2.53 6.21 -8.59
N ARG A 225 3.48 6.85 -9.27
CA ARG A 225 3.40 8.27 -9.63
C ARG A 225 2.13 8.60 -10.39
N TRP A 226 1.75 7.73 -11.32
CA TRP A 226 0.63 7.97 -12.22
C TRP A 226 -0.74 7.80 -11.55
N LEU A 227 -0.88 6.83 -10.63
CA LEU A 227 -2.17 6.49 -10.02
C LEU A 227 -2.44 7.19 -8.67
N SER A 228 -1.37 7.61 -7.96
CA SER A 228 -1.45 8.03 -6.55
C SER A 228 -1.62 9.54 -6.39
N ASP A 229 -2.49 9.95 -5.47
CA ASP A 229 -2.60 11.36 -5.05
C ASP A 229 -1.50 11.70 -4.03
N ARG A 230 -1.26 10.78 -3.09
CA ARG A 230 -0.18 10.86 -2.11
C ARG A 230 0.66 9.59 -2.14
N ILE A 231 1.92 9.70 -1.75
CA ILE A 231 2.84 8.57 -1.65
C ILE A 231 3.36 8.50 -0.21
N LEU A 232 3.30 7.30 0.35
CA LEU A 232 3.89 6.90 1.62
C LEU A 232 5.09 6.00 1.33
N VAL A 233 6.25 6.42 1.79
CA VAL A 233 7.53 5.73 1.60
C VAL A 233 7.87 4.97 2.88
N MET A 234 8.03 3.66 2.77
CA MET A 234 8.41 2.77 3.87
C MET A 234 9.86 2.33 3.75
N TYR A 235 10.57 2.31 4.88
CA TYR A 235 11.91 1.74 4.98
C TYR A 235 12.05 0.94 6.28
N LEU A 236 12.43 -0.34 6.16
CA LEU A 236 12.60 -1.27 7.28
C LEU A 236 11.47 -1.19 8.33
N GLY A 237 10.21 -1.25 7.91
CA GLY A 237 9.05 -1.28 8.81
C GLY A 237 8.56 0.09 9.29
N GLU A 238 9.25 1.18 8.98
CA GLU A 238 8.87 2.54 9.37
C GLU A 238 8.40 3.37 8.17
N VAL A 239 7.57 4.39 8.43
CA VAL A 239 7.24 5.44 7.46
C VAL A 239 8.32 6.51 7.53
N VAL A 240 9.05 6.70 6.43
CA VAL A 240 10.15 7.68 6.39
C VAL A 240 9.77 9.00 5.72
N GLU A 241 8.76 8.98 4.85
CA GLU A 241 8.25 10.17 4.18
C GLU A 241 6.84 9.91 3.67
N ILE A 242 5.98 10.93 3.74
CA ILE A 242 4.64 10.89 3.16
C ILE A 242 4.26 12.28 2.65
N GLY A 243 3.70 12.37 1.45
CA GLY A 243 3.23 13.64 0.92
C GLY A 243 2.58 13.52 -0.46
N PRO A 244 2.20 14.67 -1.07
CA PRO A 244 1.66 14.70 -2.42
C PRO A 244 2.61 14.04 -3.41
N ALA A 245 2.08 13.20 -4.30
CA ALA A 245 2.90 12.42 -5.23
C ALA A 245 3.86 13.32 -6.03
N GLU A 246 3.35 14.38 -6.66
CA GLU A 246 4.16 15.32 -7.46
C GLU A 246 5.27 15.99 -6.65
N GLN A 247 5.01 16.32 -5.39
CA GLN A 247 5.99 16.96 -4.51
C GLN A 247 7.12 16.01 -4.15
N LEU A 248 6.84 14.74 -3.89
CA LEU A 248 7.89 13.76 -3.54
C LEU A 248 8.88 13.54 -4.71
N PHE A 249 8.40 13.57 -5.96
CA PHE A 249 9.27 13.43 -7.14
C PHE A 249 10.14 14.66 -7.41
N THR A 250 9.73 15.84 -6.98
CA THR A 250 10.43 17.10 -7.28
C THR A 250 11.24 17.63 -6.09
N ALA A 251 10.77 17.39 -4.87
CA ALA A 251 11.30 17.97 -3.65
C ALA A 251 11.19 16.99 -2.46
N SER A 252 11.67 15.76 -2.63
CA SER A 252 11.79 14.80 -1.51
C SER A 252 12.76 15.29 -0.44
N ALA A 253 12.30 15.19 0.81
CA ALA A 253 13.01 15.61 2.01
C ALA A 253 13.92 14.50 2.56
N HIS A 254 13.49 13.23 2.53
CA HIS A 254 14.27 12.13 3.07
C HIS A 254 15.30 11.63 2.03
N PRO A 255 16.59 11.50 2.40
CA PRO A 255 17.63 10.99 1.49
C PRO A 255 17.32 9.63 0.85
N TYR A 256 16.69 8.73 1.61
CA TYR A 256 16.19 7.45 1.08
C TYR A 256 15.18 7.63 -0.05
N THR A 257 14.16 8.47 0.14
CA THR A 257 13.14 8.73 -0.89
C THR A 257 13.78 9.30 -2.14
N ARG A 258 14.69 10.27 -1.98
CA ARG A 258 15.44 10.84 -3.11
C ARG A 258 16.19 9.75 -3.88
N ALA A 259 16.92 8.89 -3.17
CA ALA A 259 17.64 7.78 -3.78
C ALA A 259 16.69 6.78 -4.46
N LEU A 260 15.61 6.39 -3.80
CA LEU A 260 14.59 5.49 -4.36
C LEU A 260 13.99 6.05 -5.66
N LEU A 261 13.57 7.32 -5.67
CA LEU A 261 12.94 7.94 -6.84
C LEU A 261 13.94 8.21 -7.97
N SER A 262 15.18 8.59 -7.64
CA SER A 262 16.23 8.78 -8.65
C SER A 262 16.71 7.47 -9.29
N SER A 263 16.40 6.31 -8.71
CA SER A 263 16.69 5.01 -9.32
C SER A 263 15.76 4.66 -10.48
N MET A 264 14.68 5.43 -10.68
CA MET A 264 13.82 5.26 -11.86
C MET A 264 14.64 5.52 -13.14
N PRO A 265 14.65 4.56 -14.08
CA PRO A 265 15.26 4.79 -15.38
C PRO A 265 14.58 5.97 -16.08
N SER A 266 15.37 6.92 -16.59
CA SER A 266 14.82 7.94 -17.49
C SER A 266 14.21 7.27 -18.72
N MET A 267 13.02 7.74 -19.13
CA MET A 267 12.42 7.38 -20.42
C MET A 267 13.13 8.07 -21.59
N ASP A 268 13.97 9.06 -21.32
CA ASP A 268 14.82 9.73 -22.31
C ASP A 268 16.12 8.93 -22.54
N PRO A 269 16.35 8.39 -23.75
CA PRO A 269 17.57 7.66 -24.09
C PRO A 269 18.86 8.44 -23.87
N GLU A 270 18.83 9.77 -23.90
CA GLU A 270 20.00 10.64 -23.73
C GLU A 270 20.34 10.87 -22.25
N HIS A 271 19.39 10.65 -21.33
CA HIS A 271 19.54 10.86 -19.89
C HIS A 271 19.40 9.57 -19.08
N ARG A 272 20.04 8.48 -19.54
CA ARG A 272 19.99 7.19 -18.81
C ARG A 272 20.65 7.31 -17.44
N THR A 273 19.95 6.81 -16.42
CA THR A 273 20.50 6.63 -15.07
C THR A 273 21.53 5.49 -15.09
N LEU A 274 22.83 5.83 -15.03
CA LEU A 274 23.93 4.87 -15.19
C LEU A 274 24.44 4.26 -13.87
N THR A 275 24.04 4.80 -12.72
CA THR A 275 24.47 4.34 -11.39
C THR A 275 23.30 4.27 -10.43
N SER A 276 23.23 3.20 -9.63
CA SER A 276 22.26 3.12 -8.53
C SER A 276 22.67 4.10 -7.43
N PRO A 277 21.82 5.07 -7.06
CA PRO A 277 22.12 6.02 -5.98
C PRO A 277 22.01 5.38 -4.59
N LEU A 278 21.38 4.22 -4.48
CA LEU A 278 21.40 3.37 -3.29
C LEU A 278 22.62 2.44 -3.33
N SER A 279 23.52 2.58 -2.35
CA SER A 279 24.67 1.70 -2.16
C SER A 279 24.41 0.67 -1.05
N GLY A 280 24.93 -0.55 -1.26
CA GLY A 280 24.81 -1.67 -0.33
C GLY A 280 23.40 -2.27 -0.21
N ASP A 281 23.35 -3.46 0.39
CA ASP A 281 22.09 -4.15 0.68
C ASP A 281 21.37 -3.52 1.88
N PRO A 282 20.02 -3.57 1.93
CA PRO A 282 19.27 -3.20 3.11
C PRO A 282 19.72 -4.01 4.34
N PRO A 283 19.90 -3.37 5.52
CA PRO A 283 20.15 -4.07 6.76
C PRO A 283 19.07 -5.11 7.09
N SER A 284 19.43 -6.14 7.87
CA SER A 284 18.48 -7.15 8.29
C SER A 284 17.33 -6.57 9.14
N PRO A 285 16.06 -6.86 8.82
CA PRO A 285 14.92 -6.47 9.65
C PRO A 285 14.86 -7.12 11.05
N ILE A 286 15.73 -8.11 11.32
CA ILE A 286 15.81 -8.83 12.60
C ILE A 286 16.49 -7.96 13.67
N ALA A 287 17.46 -7.15 13.25
CA ALA A 287 18.23 -6.25 14.10
C ALA A 287 18.41 -4.92 13.36
N PRO A 288 17.35 -4.09 13.26
CA PRO A 288 17.43 -2.84 12.53
C PRO A 288 18.47 -1.91 13.19
N PRO A 289 19.14 -1.04 12.41
CA PRO A 289 20.06 -0.06 12.96
C PRO A 289 19.37 0.85 13.99
N SER A 290 20.12 1.31 14.99
CA SER A 290 19.64 2.27 15.99
C SER A 290 19.38 3.65 15.38
N GLY A 291 18.64 4.49 16.11
CA GLY A 291 18.30 5.84 15.66
C GLY A 291 17.51 5.85 14.35
N CYS A 292 17.98 6.59 13.36
CA CYS A 292 17.47 6.55 11.99
C CYS A 292 17.90 5.25 11.30
N ARG A 293 16.96 4.36 10.95
CA ARG A 293 17.29 3.07 10.31
C ARG A 293 18.09 3.19 9.01
N PHE A 294 18.00 4.32 8.31
CA PHE A 294 18.70 4.56 7.05
C PHE A 294 20.13 5.12 7.24
N HIS A 295 20.57 5.45 8.46
CA HIS A 295 21.86 6.13 8.68
C HIS A 295 23.07 5.35 8.12
N THR A 296 22.99 4.02 8.05
CA THR A 296 24.07 3.15 7.54
C THR A 296 24.27 3.26 6.02
N ARG A 297 23.26 3.72 5.28
CA ARG A 297 23.28 3.92 3.81
C ARG A 297 23.13 5.38 3.41
N CYS A 298 22.86 6.27 4.36
CA CYS A 298 22.61 7.68 4.10
C CYS A 298 23.92 8.43 3.81
N PRO A 299 24.06 9.11 2.65
CA PRO A 299 25.24 9.91 2.34
C PRO A 299 25.36 11.17 3.23
N HIS A 300 24.28 11.54 3.92
CA HIS A 300 24.20 12.70 4.82
C HIS A 300 24.16 12.29 6.31
N ALA A 301 24.54 11.05 6.63
CA ALA A 301 24.54 10.56 8.01
C ALA A 301 25.51 11.35 8.89
N LYS A 302 25.01 11.78 10.06
CA LYS A 302 25.79 12.39 11.14
C LYS A 302 25.70 11.52 12.39
N ALA A 303 26.57 11.76 13.38
CA ALA A 303 26.62 10.98 14.64
C ALA A 303 25.23 10.79 15.28
N VAL A 304 24.47 11.88 15.41
CA VAL A 304 23.11 11.86 15.99
C VAL A 304 22.13 10.94 15.26
N CYS A 305 22.33 10.67 13.97
CA CYS A 305 21.46 9.77 13.20
C CYS A 305 21.53 8.32 13.71
N ALA A 306 22.63 7.91 14.35
CA ALA A 306 22.76 6.58 14.93
C ALA A 306 22.12 6.48 16.33
N GLU A 307 21.90 7.62 17.00
CA GLU A 307 21.44 7.69 18.38
C GLU A 307 19.95 8.03 18.49
N VAL A 308 19.46 8.93 17.63
CA VAL A 308 18.11 9.50 17.72
C VAL A 308 17.24 9.00 16.58
N LYS A 309 16.11 8.36 16.93
CA LYS A 309 15.06 7.98 15.98
C LYS A 309 14.30 9.24 15.54
N PRO A 310 14.32 9.62 14.25
CA PRO A 310 13.56 10.77 13.78
C PRO A 310 12.06 10.50 13.85
N ARG A 311 11.29 11.50 14.25
CA ARG A 311 9.82 11.46 14.23
C ARG A 311 9.30 11.91 12.88
N LEU A 312 8.14 11.39 12.46
CA LEU A 312 7.48 11.84 11.24
C LEU A 312 6.87 13.23 11.47
N GLU A 313 7.54 14.28 11.00
CA GLU A 313 7.16 15.69 11.23
C GLU A 313 6.91 16.42 9.93
N ALA A 314 6.09 17.49 9.98
CA ALA A 314 5.78 18.30 8.82
C ALA A 314 7.03 19.04 8.32
N VAL A 315 7.31 18.90 7.03
CA VAL A 315 8.37 19.61 6.30
C VAL A 315 7.81 20.57 5.24
N GLY A 316 6.49 20.56 5.08
CA GLY A 316 5.72 21.43 4.19
C GLY A 316 4.22 21.14 4.34
N GLU A 317 3.39 21.80 3.54
CA GLU A 317 1.95 21.55 3.54
C GLU A 317 1.65 20.13 3.05
N GLY A 318 1.00 19.31 3.88
CA GLY A 318 0.66 17.93 3.54
C GLY A 318 1.85 16.98 3.36
N HIS A 319 3.07 17.44 3.63
CA HIS A 319 4.32 16.69 3.44
C HIS A 319 5.03 16.52 4.78
N GLN A 320 5.28 15.27 5.16
CA GLN A 320 5.97 14.89 6.39
C GLN A 320 7.18 14.01 6.09
N SER A 321 8.24 14.15 6.88
CA SER A 321 9.46 13.33 6.78
C SER A 321 10.01 12.98 8.16
N ALA A 322 10.43 11.73 8.32
CA ALA A 322 11.17 11.25 9.47
C ALA A 322 12.68 11.39 9.21
N CYS A 323 13.15 12.64 9.09
CA CYS A 323 14.56 12.94 8.85
C CYS A 323 15.05 14.10 9.72
N LEU A 324 16.07 13.87 10.54
CA LEU A 324 16.67 14.92 11.38
C LEU A 324 17.21 16.08 10.52
N MET A 325 17.75 15.81 9.33
CA MET A 325 18.25 16.84 8.41
C MET A 325 17.12 17.79 7.95
N ALA A 326 15.91 17.27 7.77
CA ALA A 326 14.75 18.06 7.33
C ALA A 326 14.04 18.77 8.50
N GLN A 327 14.44 18.50 9.74
CA GLN A 327 13.87 19.09 10.95
C GLN A 327 14.78 20.23 11.43
N PRO A 328 14.35 21.51 11.35
CA PRO A 328 15.20 22.65 11.69
C PRO A 328 15.67 22.65 13.15
N ALA A 329 14.83 22.15 14.06
CA ALA A 329 15.12 22.11 15.50
C ALA A 329 15.97 20.90 15.93
N SER A 330 16.39 20.03 14.99
CA SER A 330 17.13 18.83 15.34
C SER A 330 18.62 19.10 15.60
N LEU A 331 19.25 18.21 16.37
CA LEU A 331 20.68 18.25 16.65
C LEU A 331 21.55 17.91 15.43
N TRP A 332 20.96 17.53 14.28
CA TRP A 332 21.71 17.22 13.07
C TRP A 332 22.54 18.41 12.59
N HIS A 333 22.02 19.64 12.71
CA HIS A 333 22.70 20.86 12.27
C HIS A 333 23.96 21.18 13.09
N GLN A 334 24.07 20.63 14.29
CA GLN A 334 25.20 20.83 15.22
C GLN A 334 26.11 19.60 15.32
N SER A 335 25.73 18.48 14.69
CA SER A 335 26.46 17.21 14.77
C SER A 335 27.57 17.10 13.73
N ILE A 336 28.58 16.29 14.04
CA ILE A 336 29.67 15.91 13.11
C ILE A 336 29.26 14.77 12.17
N PRO A 337 29.86 14.68 10.96
CA PRO A 337 29.66 13.56 10.05
C PRO A 337 29.94 12.20 10.70
N LEU A 338 29.11 11.19 10.41
CA LEU A 338 29.24 9.86 11.04
C LEU A 338 30.58 9.18 10.72
N LYS A 339 31.15 9.44 9.53
CA LYS A 339 32.45 8.91 9.09
C LYS A 339 33.63 9.42 9.93
N GLU A 340 33.47 10.55 10.61
CA GLU A 340 34.53 11.16 11.43
C GLU A 340 34.51 10.61 12.87
N VAL A 341 33.43 9.94 13.30
CA VAL A 341 33.30 9.37 14.64
C VAL A 341 34.30 8.23 14.87
N SER A 342 34.67 7.49 13.82
CA SER A 342 35.69 6.42 13.86
C SER A 342 37.14 6.92 13.85
N HIS A 343 37.38 8.22 13.68
CA HIS A 343 38.72 8.83 13.72
C HIS A 343 38.99 9.63 15.01
N VAL A 344 38.04 9.63 15.93
CA VAL A 344 38.16 10.25 17.26
C VAL A 344 38.09 9.13 18.30
N GLY A 345 39.15 8.34 18.39
CA GLY A 345 39.29 7.22 19.33
C GLY A 345 40.75 6.91 19.58
#